data_AF-C6L9G1-F1
#
_entry.id   AF-C6L9G1-F1
#
_cell.length_a   1.000
_cell.length_b   1.000
_cell.length_c   1.000
_cell.angle_alpha   90.00
_cell.angle_beta   90.00
_cell.angle_gamma   90.00
#
_symmetry.space_group_name_H-M   'P 1'
#
loop_
_entity.id
_entity.type
_entity.pdbx_description
1 polymer ?
#
loop_
_entity_poly.entity_id
_entity_poly.type
_entity_poly.pdbx_seq_one_letter_code
_entity_poly.pdbx_strand_id
1 'polypeptide(L)'
;MLTPMQKRNTARELQENYRRLDMDLASVLADLGISEAEFKRVLAMDHPDPAQVWMVRDYLEDKLKEQGTEMYPFSRLADHSANKWFFYETPWRNKQ
;
A
#
# COMPACT_ATOMS: atom_id res chain seq x y z
N MET A 1 14.96 -4.23 -11.15
CA MET A 1 13.64 -4.14 -11.82
C MET A 1 12.82 -5.36 -11.48
N LEU A 2 11.52 -5.19 -11.16
CA LEU A 2 10.60 -6.32 -10.93
C LEU A 2 10.22 -6.98 -12.25
N THR A 3 10.20 -8.31 -12.29
CA THR A 3 9.65 -9.05 -13.44
C THR A 3 8.13 -8.86 -13.52
N PRO A 4 7.51 -9.02 -14.70
CA PRO A 4 6.06 -8.91 -14.85
C PRO A 4 5.28 -9.83 -13.89
N MET A 5 5.81 -11.01 -13.60
CA MET A 5 5.23 -11.95 -12.64
C MET A 5 5.31 -11.44 -11.20
N GLN A 6 6.43 -10.80 -10.81
CA GLN A 6 6.58 -10.19 -9.50
C GLN A 6 5.62 -9.01 -9.31
N LYS A 7 5.44 -8.17 -10.33
CA LYS A 7 4.45 -7.09 -10.30
C LYS A 7 3.03 -7.61 -10.08
N ARG A 8 2.64 -8.68 -10.79
CA ARG A 8 1.33 -9.31 -10.62
C ARG A 8 1.14 -9.91 -9.22
N ASN A 9 2.17 -10.52 -8.65
CA ASN A 9 2.09 -11.05 -7.29
C ASN A 9 1.94 -9.91 -6.28
N THR A 10 2.73 -8.84 -6.38
CA THR A 10 2.61 -7.67 -5.49
C THR A 10 1.25 -6.98 -5.63
N ALA A 11 0.71 -6.86 -6.85
CA ALA A 11 -0.63 -6.34 -7.07
C ALA A 11 -1.70 -7.18 -6.34
N ARG A 12 -1.62 -8.51 -6.44
CA ARG A 12 -2.52 -9.42 -5.71
C ARG A 12 -2.37 -9.30 -4.20
N GLU A 13 -1.15 -9.21 -3.69
CA GLU A 13 -0.86 -9.03 -2.26
C GLU A 13 -1.46 -7.72 -1.73
N LEU A 14 -1.29 -6.61 -2.46
CA LEU A 14 -1.88 -5.32 -2.11
C LEU A 14 -3.41 -5.36 -2.13
N GLN A 15 -4.01 -5.95 -3.16
CA GLN A 15 -5.46 -6.09 -3.27
C GLN A 15 -6.05 -6.97 -2.16
N GLU A 16 -5.36 -8.06 -1.79
CA GLU A 16 -5.80 -8.93 -0.71
C GLU A 16 -5.73 -8.23 0.64
N ASN A 17 -4.68 -7.44 0.89
CA ASN A 17 -4.58 -6.62 2.09
C ASN A 17 -5.65 -5.53 2.16
N TYR A 18 -5.93 -4.86 1.04
CA TYR A 18 -7.03 -3.91 0.96
C TYR A 18 -8.39 -4.57 1.19
N ARG A 19 -8.61 -5.76 0.64
CA ARG A 19 -9.83 -6.55 0.87
C ARG A 19 -10.00 -6.96 2.34
N ARG A 20 -8.91 -7.29 3.02
CA ARG A 20 -8.89 -7.63 4.46
C ARG A 20 -9.17 -6.42 5.35
N LEU A 21 -8.74 -5.25 4.92
CA LEU A 21 -8.93 -4.00 5.64
C LEU A 21 -10.42 -3.63 5.75
N ASP A 22 -11.23 -4.07 4.77
CA ASP A 22 -12.68 -3.85 4.71
C ASP A 22 -13.09 -2.37 4.89
N MET A 23 -12.22 -1.46 4.46
CA MET A 23 -12.46 -0.01 4.49
C MET A 23 -12.98 0.49 3.16
N ASP A 24 -13.82 1.52 3.22
CA ASP A 24 -14.29 2.21 2.03
C ASP A 24 -13.16 2.95 1.32
N LEU A 25 -13.20 2.91 -0.02
CA LEU A 25 -12.18 3.52 -0.86
C LEU A 25 -12.09 5.03 -0.62
N ALA A 26 -13.20 5.73 -0.41
CA ALA A 26 -13.19 7.17 -0.19
C ALA A 26 -12.47 7.52 1.12
N SER A 27 -12.64 6.73 2.18
CA SER A 27 -11.93 6.89 3.45
C SER A 27 -10.44 6.68 3.29
N VAL A 28 -10.03 5.62 2.57
CA VAL A 28 -8.62 5.35 2.30
C VAL A 28 -7.98 6.48 1.49
N LEU A 29 -8.66 6.98 0.46
CA LEU A 29 -8.16 8.09 -0.35
C LEU A 29 -8.07 9.39 0.45
N ALA A 30 -9.03 9.67 1.33
CA ALA A 30 -9.01 10.84 2.21
C ALA A 30 -7.87 10.78 3.23
N ASP A 31 -7.52 9.58 3.72
CA ASP A 31 -6.41 9.37 4.64
C ASP A 31 -5.04 9.43 3.94
N LEU A 32 -4.94 8.90 2.73
CA LEU A 32 -3.70 8.90 1.94
C LEU A 32 -3.44 10.24 1.24
N GLY A 33 -4.48 11.03 0.96
CA GLY A 33 -4.36 12.30 0.23
C GLY A 33 -4.04 12.15 -1.26
N ILE A 34 -4.30 10.97 -1.85
CA ILE A 34 -4.06 10.69 -3.28
C ILE A 34 -5.37 10.50 -4.05
N SER A 35 -5.28 10.62 -5.37
CA SER A 35 -6.42 10.36 -6.24
C SER A 35 -6.73 8.86 -6.37
N GLU A 36 -7.99 8.56 -6.67
CA GLU A 36 -8.44 7.18 -6.93
C GLU A 36 -7.63 6.52 -8.05
N ALA A 37 -7.26 7.27 -9.08
CA ALA A 37 -6.48 6.78 -10.21
C ALA A 37 -5.06 6.35 -9.79
N GLU A 38 -4.42 7.11 -8.90
CA GLU A 38 -3.11 6.76 -8.33
C GLU A 38 -3.19 5.50 -7.49
N PHE A 39 -4.18 5.45 -6.60
CA PHE A 39 -4.41 4.28 -5.76
C PHE A 39 -4.66 3.01 -6.58
N LYS A 40 -5.49 3.11 -7.63
CA LYS A 40 -5.73 1.99 -8.56
C LYS A 40 -4.47 1.56 -9.31
N ARG A 41 -3.60 2.51 -9.72
CA ARG A 41 -2.31 2.17 -10.35
C ARG A 41 -1.39 1.41 -9.39
N VAL A 42 -1.34 1.81 -8.13
CA VAL A 42 -0.60 1.11 -7.08
C VAL A 42 -1.15 -0.29 -6.87
N LEU A 43 -2.47 -0.45 -6.70
CA LEU A 43 -3.10 -1.76 -6.53
C LEU A 43 -2.93 -2.67 -7.74
N ALA A 44 -2.89 -2.12 -8.96
CA ALA A 44 -2.66 -2.88 -10.18
C ALA A 44 -1.17 -3.14 -10.46
N MET A 45 -0.26 -2.48 -9.72
CA MET A 45 1.17 -2.37 -10.05
C MET A 45 1.42 -1.96 -11.52
N ASP A 46 0.55 -1.09 -12.04
CA ASP A 46 0.61 -0.57 -13.41
C ASP A 46 1.33 0.78 -13.44
N HIS A 47 2.65 0.70 -13.67
CA HIS A 47 3.57 1.85 -13.61
C HIS A 47 3.36 2.77 -12.39
N PRO A 48 3.28 2.23 -11.16
CA PRO A 48 3.02 3.04 -9.98
C PRO A 48 4.27 3.84 -9.58
N ASP A 49 4.06 4.95 -8.88
CA ASP A 49 5.15 5.63 -8.20
C ASP A 49 5.65 4.75 -7.05
N PRO A 50 6.96 4.40 -6.99
CA PRO A 50 7.52 3.65 -5.88
C PRO A 50 7.20 4.24 -4.50
N ALA A 51 7.16 5.56 -4.36
CA ALA A 51 6.82 6.23 -3.11
C ALA A 51 5.37 5.95 -2.70
N GLN A 52 4.43 5.98 -3.65
CA GLN A 52 3.02 5.66 -3.41
C GLN A 52 2.82 4.18 -3.07
N VAL A 53 3.61 3.26 -3.65
CA VAL A 53 3.57 1.83 -3.30
C VAL A 53 3.91 1.62 -1.84
N TRP A 54 4.99 2.24 -1.36
CA TRP A 54 5.39 2.16 0.05
C TRP A 54 4.37 2.84 0.97
N MET A 55 3.85 3.99 0.56
CA MET A 55 2.82 4.71 1.30
C MET A 55 1.54 3.85 1.50
N VAL A 56 1.01 3.24 0.43
CA VAL A 56 -0.17 2.38 0.51
C VAL A 56 0.11 1.13 1.34
N ARG A 57 1.28 0.51 1.18
CA ARG A 57 1.68 -0.67 1.95
C ARG A 57 1.71 -0.37 3.46
N ASP A 58 2.39 0.70 3.86
CA ASP A 58 2.49 1.10 5.27
C ASP A 58 1.12 1.51 5.85
N TYR A 59 0.28 2.17 5.05
CA TYR A 59 -1.10 2.47 5.44
C TYR A 59 -1.91 1.19 5.71
N LEU A 60 -1.84 0.21 4.80
CA LEU A 60 -2.52 -1.08 4.99
C LEU A 60 -1.99 -1.80 6.24
N GLU A 61 -0.67 -1.81 6.45
CA GLU A 61 -0.05 -2.43 7.63
C GLU A 61 -0.53 -1.78 8.93
N ASP A 62 -0.51 -0.45 9.01
CA ASP A 62 -0.95 0.30 10.19
C ASP A 62 -2.44 0.05 10.47
N LYS A 63 -3.29 0.17 9.45
CA LYS A 63 -4.73 0.04 9.63
C LYS A 63 -5.17 -1.39 9.95
N LEU A 64 -4.55 -2.38 9.32
CA LEU A 64 -4.78 -3.79 9.68
C LEU A 64 -4.35 -4.05 11.13
N LYS A 65 -3.21 -3.49 11.55
CA LYS A 65 -2.73 -3.60 12.93
C LYS A 65 -3.63 -2.87 13.93
N GLU A 66 -4.15 -1.69 13.60
CA GLU A 66 -5.15 -0.97 14.41
C GLU A 66 -6.44 -1.80 14.58
N GLN A 67 -6.87 -2.51 13.55
CA GLN A 67 -8.01 -3.43 13.59
C GLN A 67 -7.71 -4.78 14.27
N GLY A 68 -6.44 -5.08 14.56
CA GLY A 68 -6.02 -6.40 15.06
C GLY A 68 -6.07 -7.51 14.01
N THR A 69 -6.10 -7.17 12.72
CA THR A 69 -6.11 -8.12 11.59
C THR A 69 -4.69 -8.37 11.09
N GLU A 70 -4.36 -9.63 10.79
CA GLU A 70 -3.05 -9.98 10.25
C GLU A 70 -2.92 -9.57 8.77
N MET A 71 -1.84 -8.83 8.48
CA MET A 71 -1.45 -8.48 7.13
C MET A 71 -1.04 -9.73 6.34
N TYR A 72 -1.52 -9.82 5.10
CA TYR A 72 -1.04 -10.80 4.15
C TYR A 72 0.43 -10.51 3.79
N PRO A 73 1.32 -11.51 3.90
CA PRO A 73 2.75 -11.30 3.71
C PRO A 73 3.06 -10.91 2.26
N PHE A 74 3.89 -9.89 2.10
CA PHE A 74 4.38 -9.49 0.78
C PHE A 74 5.58 -10.34 0.38
N SER A 75 5.61 -10.85 -0.85
CA SER A 75 6.77 -11.59 -1.36
C SER A 75 7.94 -10.67 -1.71
N ARG A 76 7.65 -9.39 -2.04
CA ARG A 76 8.65 -8.42 -2.53
C ARG A 76 8.76 -7.15 -1.71
N LEU A 77 7.68 -6.74 -1.06
CA LEU A 77 7.65 -5.62 -0.14
C LEU A 77 7.87 -6.06 1.32
N ALA A 78 8.40 -7.28 1.53
CA ALA A 78 8.76 -7.78 2.87
C ALA A 78 9.92 -7.00 3.50
N ASP A 79 10.86 -6.51 2.71
CA ASP A 79 12.05 -5.86 3.23
C ASP A 79 11.91 -4.34 3.28
N HIS A 80 11.69 -3.81 4.49
CA HIS A 80 11.68 -2.37 4.78
C HIS A 80 13.00 -1.67 4.44
N SER A 81 14.11 -2.39 4.25
CA SER A 81 15.39 -1.77 3.91
C SER A 81 15.35 -1.03 2.58
N ALA A 82 14.48 -1.45 1.65
CA ALA A 82 14.27 -0.82 0.36
C ALA A 82 13.48 0.51 0.45
N ASN A 83 12.82 0.77 1.58
CA ASN A 83 12.07 2.00 1.83
C ASN A 83 12.99 3.21 2.12
N LYS A 84 14.22 2.98 2.59
CA LYS A 84 15.16 4.04 3.02
C LYS A 84 15.53 5.08 1.96
N TRP A 85 15.19 4.84 0.70
CA TRP A 85 15.49 5.71 -0.44
C TRP A 85 14.29 6.53 -0.92
N PHE A 86 13.09 6.28 -0.41
CA PHE A 86 11.86 6.92 -0.87
C PHE A 86 11.30 7.82 0.23
N PHE A 87 11.17 9.10 -0.08
CA PHE A 87 10.48 10.05 0.80
C PHE A 87 9.02 10.12 0.38
N TYR A 88 8.11 9.78 1.30
CA TYR A 88 6.68 10.01 1.16
C TYR A 88 6.11 10.49 2.49
N GLU A 89 5.00 11.22 2.41
CA GLU A 89 4.29 11.67 3.58
C GLU A 89 3.40 10.56 4.13
N THR A 90 3.21 10.52 5.45
CA THR A 90 2.27 9.60 6.11
C THR A 90 1.15 10.39 6.79
N PRO A 91 0.29 11.09 6.01
CA PRO A 91 -0.72 12.00 6.56
C PRO A 91 -1.67 11.33 7.57
N TRP A 92 -1.97 10.03 7.40
CA TRP A 92 -2.80 9.26 8.33
C TRP A 92 -2.17 9.06 9.71
N ARG A 93 -0.84 9.07 9.84
CA ARG A 93 -0.12 8.96 11.13
C ARG A 93 -0.08 10.28 11.90
N ASN A 94 -0.26 11.40 11.20
CA ASN A 94 -0.22 12.74 11.78
C ASN A 94 -1.59 13.22 12.30
N LYS A 95 -2.65 12.43 12.17
CA LYS A 95 -3.95 12.69 12.82
C LYS A 95 -3.85 12.29 14.30
N GLN A 96 -3.22 13.12 15.12
CA GLN A 96 -3.30 13.06 16.60
C GLN A 96 -4.48 13.89 17.11
#